data_AF-A0A0C2J552-F1
#
_entry.id   AF-A0A0C2J552-F1
#
_cell.length_a   1.000
_cell.length_b   1.000
_cell.length_c   1.000
_cell.angle_alpha   90.00
_cell.angle_beta   90.00
_cell.angle_gamma   90.00
#
_symmetry.space_group_name_H-M   'P 1'
#
loop_
_entity.id
_entity.type
_entity.pdbx_description
1 polymer ?
#
loop_
_entity_poly.entity_id
_entity_poly.type
_entity_poly.pdbx_seq_one_letter_code
_entity_poly.pdbx_strand_id
1 'polypeptide(L)'
;MDGFNEFKERKRALRIKEVLENSQKQWDVFYKRNKRNFYKDRHWIIKELTPYCHDLIEVGCGVGNSIIPILQERPDWTCYGCDFSIISINLLEDEIKKLSLRCFTFVCDISTQNICDHVNKNDFDLCLMIFVLSAIPESKFMDYASDDAAMNRFESDSKISENCFFRNDNTIAYYFDLGKRKK
;
A
#
# COMPACT_ATOMS: atom_id res chain seq x y z
N MET A 1 25.83 5.63 32.13
CA MET A 1 25.00 4.59 31.49
C MET A 1 24.47 5.05 30.12
N ASP A 2 24.92 6.19 29.58
CA ASP A 2 24.31 6.83 28.40
C ASP A 2 24.88 6.38 27.04
N GLY A 3 26.17 6.06 26.95
CA GLY A 3 26.81 5.77 25.65
C GLY A 3 26.34 4.47 24.97
N PHE A 4 25.95 3.45 25.74
CA PHE A 4 25.43 2.20 25.19
C PHE A 4 24.02 2.38 24.60
N ASN A 5 23.18 3.20 25.25
CA ASN A 5 21.84 3.49 24.79
C ASN A 5 21.86 4.39 23.54
N GLU A 6 22.75 5.40 23.52
CA GLU A 6 22.96 6.26 22.36
C GLU A 6 23.46 5.48 21.13
N PHE A 7 24.39 4.53 21.32
CA PHE A 7 24.86 3.67 20.23
C PHE A 7 23.74 2.79 19.66
N LYS A 8 22.89 2.23 20.53
CA LYS A 8 21.74 1.40 20.14
C LYS A 8 20.72 2.21 19.34
N GLU A 9 20.41 3.42 19.79
CA GLU A 9 19.50 4.36 19.12
C GLU A 9 20.06 4.81 17.76
N ARG A 10 21.35 5.15 17.66
CA ARG A 10 21.99 5.48 16.36
C ARG A 10 21.94 4.33 15.37
N LYS A 11 22.24 3.11 15.82
CA LYS A 11 22.17 1.91 14.97
C LYS A 11 20.73 1.63 14.52
N ARG A 12 19.75 1.89 15.37
CA ARG A 12 18.31 1.79 15.07
C ARG A 12 17.89 2.83 14.03
N ALA A 13 18.29 4.09 14.19
CA ALA A 13 17.99 5.17 13.25
C ALA A 13 18.59 4.91 11.85
N LEU A 14 19.84 4.40 11.80
CA LEU A 14 20.48 4.02 10.54
C LEU A 14 19.70 2.91 9.81
N ARG A 15 19.24 1.89 10.55
CA ARG A 15 18.42 0.81 9.98
C ARG A 15 17.07 1.31 9.46
N ILE A 16 16.41 2.21 10.19
CA ILE A 16 15.16 2.84 9.74
C ILE A 16 15.37 3.58 8.42
N LYS A 17 16.44 4.38 8.37
CA LYS A 17 16.79 5.15 7.17
C LYS A 17 17.06 4.24 5.98
N GLU A 18 17.86 3.19 6.16
CA GLU A 18 18.14 2.21 5.10
C GLU A 18 16.87 1.52 4.58
N VAL A 19 15.95 1.17 5.49
CA VAL A 19 14.69 0.52 5.13
C VAL A 19 13.77 1.47 4.36
N LEU A 20 13.69 2.73 4.79
CA LEU A 20 12.95 3.79 4.09
C LEU A 20 13.51 4.05 2.68
N GLU A 21 14.83 4.18 2.56
CA GLU A 21 15.50 4.40 1.27
C GLU A 21 15.35 3.22 0.30
N ASN A 22 15.16 2.00 0.82
CA ASN A 22 15.00 0.79 0.02
C ASN A 22 13.57 0.20 0.06
N SER A 23 12.56 0.99 0.44
CA SER A 23 11.18 0.49 0.61
C SER A 23 10.61 -0.12 -0.68
N GLN A 24 10.90 0.48 -1.85
CA GLN A 24 10.46 -0.07 -3.15
C GLN A 24 11.00 -1.48 -3.38
N LYS A 25 12.31 -1.67 -3.14
CA LYS A 25 12.97 -2.97 -3.33
C LYS A 25 12.39 -4.03 -2.38
N GLN A 26 11.96 -3.65 -1.19
CA GLN A 26 11.34 -4.59 -0.25
C GLN A 26 9.96 -5.04 -0.75
N TRP A 27 9.14 -4.12 -1.26
CA TRP A 27 7.88 -4.48 -1.91
C TRP A 27 8.10 -5.35 -3.16
N ASP A 28 9.11 -5.04 -3.98
CA ASP A 28 9.48 -5.91 -5.11
C ASP A 28 9.88 -7.32 -4.66
N VAL A 29 10.70 -7.44 -3.61
CA VAL A 29 11.09 -8.74 -3.03
C VAL A 29 9.88 -9.48 -2.49
N PHE A 30 8.98 -8.76 -1.80
CA PHE A 30 7.73 -9.31 -1.30
C PHE A 30 6.89 -9.92 -2.43
N TYR A 31 6.65 -9.18 -3.51
CA TYR A 31 5.85 -9.68 -4.64
C TYR A 31 6.58 -10.76 -5.45
N LYS A 32 7.91 -10.69 -5.59
CA LYS A 32 8.70 -11.80 -6.17
C LYS A 32 8.52 -13.09 -5.37
N ARG A 33 8.54 -13.01 -4.03
CA ARG A 33 8.43 -14.17 -3.14
C ARG A 33 7.02 -14.74 -3.11
N ASN A 34 6.03 -13.90 -2.89
CA ASN A 34 4.67 -14.36 -2.58
C ASN A 34 3.75 -14.39 -3.81
N LYS A 35 4.12 -13.73 -4.91
CA LYS A 35 3.33 -13.64 -6.15
C LYS A 35 1.89 -13.20 -5.85
N ARG A 36 0.90 -13.99 -6.27
CA ARG A 36 -0.54 -13.75 -6.04
C ARG A 36 -1.13 -14.45 -4.81
N ASN A 37 -0.30 -15.11 -3.99
CA ASN A 37 -0.78 -16.04 -2.98
C ASN A 37 -0.87 -15.45 -1.56
N PHE A 38 -0.40 -14.21 -1.34
CA PHE A 38 -0.37 -13.63 0.01
C PHE A 38 -1.72 -13.10 0.47
N TYR A 39 -2.29 -12.18 -0.30
CA TYR A 39 -3.60 -11.60 -0.01
C TYR A 39 -4.70 -12.43 -0.65
N LYS A 40 -5.84 -12.54 0.03
CA LYS A 40 -7.04 -13.18 -0.51
C LYS A 40 -7.79 -12.20 -1.41
N ASP A 41 -8.44 -12.74 -2.43
CA ASP A 41 -9.32 -11.96 -3.30
C ASP A 41 -10.53 -11.41 -2.53
N ARG A 42 -10.78 -10.11 -2.69
CA ARG A 42 -11.76 -9.33 -1.93
C ARG A 42 -13.12 -9.30 -2.61
N HIS A 43 -13.68 -10.46 -2.93
CA HIS A 43 -15.00 -10.60 -3.56
C HIS A 43 -16.12 -9.85 -2.82
N TRP A 44 -16.00 -9.69 -1.50
CA TRP A 44 -16.98 -8.95 -0.71
C TRP A 44 -17.06 -7.46 -1.07
N ILE A 45 -16.01 -6.88 -1.64
CA ILE A 45 -15.91 -5.43 -1.79
C ILE A 45 -16.93 -4.85 -2.74
N ILE A 46 -17.32 -5.61 -3.76
CA ILE A 46 -18.27 -5.18 -4.80
C ILE A 46 -19.62 -4.79 -4.20
N LYS A 47 -20.01 -5.43 -3.08
CA LYS A 47 -21.25 -5.14 -2.35
C LYS A 47 -21.23 -3.79 -1.63
N GLU A 48 -20.04 -3.27 -1.34
CA GLU A 48 -19.83 -1.97 -0.70
C GLU A 48 -19.67 -0.84 -1.73
N LEU A 49 -19.49 -1.18 -3.02
CA LEU A 49 -19.36 -0.19 -4.08
C LEU A 49 -20.74 0.34 -4.48
N THR A 50 -20.80 1.65 -4.72
CA THR A 50 -22.02 2.31 -5.17
C THR A 50 -22.42 1.83 -6.57
N PRO A 51 -23.73 1.59 -6.83
CA PRO A 51 -24.19 1.13 -8.14
C PRO A 51 -24.08 2.20 -9.24
N TYR A 52 -23.82 3.46 -8.88
CA TYR A 52 -23.79 4.61 -9.81
C TYR A 52 -22.41 4.91 -10.39
N CYS A 53 -21.37 4.22 -9.94
CA CYS A 53 -20.03 4.36 -10.48
C CYS A 53 -19.79 3.29 -11.54
N HIS A 54 -18.97 3.63 -12.54
CA HIS A 54 -18.61 2.71 -13.61
C HIS A 54 -17.11 2.53 -13.76
N ASP A 55 -16.31 3.48 -13.25
CA ASP A 55 -14.87 3.45 -13.38
C ASP A 55 -14.19 3.73 -12.03
N LEU A 56 -13.12 3.00 -11.73
CA LEU A 56 -12.41 3.12 -10.45
C LEU A 56 -10.89 3.17 -10.64
N ILE A 57 -10.21 3.79 -9.69
CA ILE A 57 -8.78 3.61 -9.47
C ILE A 57 -8.52 2.91 -8.13
N GLU A 58 -7.70 1.86 -8.11
CA GLU A 58 -7.16 1.28 -6.88
C GLU A 58 -5.70 1.72 -6.70
N VAL A 59 -5.44 2.41 -5.58
CA VAL A 59 -4.12 2.90 -5.20
C VAL A 59 -3.49 1.95 -4.19
N GLY A 60 -2.29 1.46 -4.50
CA GLY A 60 -1.73 0.29 -3.83
C GLY A 60 -2.45 -0.99 -4.26
N CYS A 61 -2.71 -1.14 -5.56
CA CYS A 61 -3.49 -2.25 -6.11
C CYS A 61 -2.85 -3.62 -5.93
N GLY A 62 -1.54 -3.67 -5.63
CA GLY A 62 -0.77 -4.89 -5.57
C GLY A 62 -0.96 -5.72 -6.84
N VAL A 63 -1.33 -6.99 -6.65
CA VAL A 63 -1.56 -7.96 -7.74
C VAL A 63 -3.04 -8.11 -8.10
N GLY A 64 -3.86 -7.08 -7.79
CA GLY A 64 -5.25 -6.97 -8.20
C GLY A 64 -6.24 -7.84 -7.44
N ASN A 65 -5.98 -8.15 -6.16
CA ASN A 65 -6.91 -8.95 -5.34
C ASN A 65 -8.29 -8.27 -5.14
N SER A 66 -8.43 -6.97 -5.43
CA SER A 66 -9.72 -6.29 -5.50
C SER A 66 -10.15 -6.05 -6.95
N ILE A 67 -9.27 -5.47 -7.79
CA ILE A 67 -9.55 -5.22 -9.22
C ILE A 67 -10.08 -6.45 -9.97
N ILE A 68 -9.43 -7.61 -9.81
CA ILE A 68 -9.78 -8.81 -10.59
C ILE A 68 -11.21 -9.28 -10.30
N PRO A 69 -11.61 -9.53 -9.03
CA PRO A 69 -12.99 -9.93 -8.76
C PRO A 69 -13.99 -8.83 -9.16
N ILE A 70 -13.65 -7.55 -9.00
CA ILE A 70 -14.52 -6.44 -9.46
C ILE A 70 -14.79 -6.56 -10.96
N LEU A 71 -13.75 -6.69 -11.80
CA LEU A 71 -13.92 -6.76 -13.25
C LEU A 71 -14.54 -8.08 -13.74
N GLN A 72 -14.43 -9.16 -12.95
CA GLN A 72 -15.13 -10.41 -13.23
C GLN A 72 -16.64 -10.29 -13.02
N GLU A 73 -17.10 -9.56 -12.01
CA GLU A 73 -18.53 -9.32 -11.76
C GLU A 73 -19.09 -8.13 -12.54
N ARG A 74 -18.26 -7.13 -12.82
CA ARG A 74 -18.58 -5.89 -13.55
C ARG A 74 -17.67 -5.71 -14.77
N PRO A 75 -17.83 -6.54 -15.81
CA PRO A 75 -17.01 -6.44 -17.02
C PRO A 75 -17.29 -5.15 -17.82
N ASP A 76 -18.37 -4.44 -17.51
CA ASP A 76 -18.68 -3.11 -18.05
C ASP A 76 -17.76 -2.00 -17.50
N TRP A 77 -17.10 -2.24 -16.37
CA TRP A 77 -16.26 -1.24 -15.70
C TRP A 77 -14.87 -1.11 -16.35
N THR A 78 -14.21 0.03 -16.14
CA THR A 78 -12.76 0.14 -16.30
C THR A 78 -12.12 0.40 -14.95
N CYS A 79 -11.05 -0.35 -14.68
CA CYS A 79 -10.23 -0.12 -13.51
C CYS A 79 -8.87 0.45 -13.89
N TYR A 80 -8.39 1.38 -13.10
CA TYR A 80 -7.02 1.83 -13.08
C TYR A 80 -6.35 1.26 -11.83
N GLY A 81 -5.13 0.75 -11.95
CA GLY A 81 -4.38 0.20 -10.82
C GLY A 81 -3.00 0.82 -10.74
N CYS A 82 -2.64 1.36 -9.59
CA CYS A 82 -1.26 1.78 -9.37
C CYS A 82 -0.67 1.19 -8.10
N ASP A 83 0.62 0.89 -8.15
CA ASP A 83 1.37 0.32 -7.04
C ASP A 83 2.81 0.81 -7.08
N PHE A 84 3.46 0.81 -5.91
CA PHE A 84 4.84 1.23 -5.79
C PHE A 84 5.82 0.20 -6.40
N SER A 85 5.42 -1.07 -6.43
CA SER A 85 6.22 -2.18 -6.94
C SER A 85 5.99 -2.40 -8.43
N ILE A 86 7.06 -2.34 -9.24
CA ILE A 86 6.98 -2.76 -10.65
C ILE A 86 6.65 -4.26 -10.78
N ILE A 87 7.07 -5.06 -9.80
CA ILE A 87 6.80 -6.50 -9.82
C ILE A 87 5.32 -6.79 -9.62
N SER A 88 4.64 -6.08 -8.72
CA SER A 88 3.20 -6.27 -8.52
C SER A 88 2.41 -5.87 -9.77
N ILE A 89 2.77 -4.73 -10.38
CA ILE A 89 2.17 -4.26 -11.63
C ILE A 89 2.36 -5.27 -12.76
N ASN A 90 3.57 -5.79 -12.98
CA ASN A 90 3.82 -6.79 -14.02
C ASN A 90 2.98 -8.07 -13.79
N LEU A 91 2.90 -8.55 -12.54
CA LEU A 91 2.08 -9.72 -12.20
C LEU A 91 0.58 -9.49 -12.44
N LEU A 92 0.10 -8.28 -12.15
CA LEU A 92 -1.29 -7.90 -12.40
C LEU A 92 -1.56 -7.78 -13.90
N GLU A 93 -0.68 -7.15 -14.67
CA GLU A 93 -0.80 -7.04 -16.13
C GLU A 93 -0.88 -8.40 -16.82
N ASP A 94 -0.04 -9.35 -16.41
CA ASP A 94 -0.06 -10.71 -16.95
C ASP A 94 -1.44 -11.37 -16.74
N GLU A 95 -2.04 -11.18 -15.56
CA GLU A 95 -3.36 -11.73 -15.26
C GLU A 95 -4.48 -10.98 -16.01
N ILE A 96 -4.41 -9.64 -16.09
CA ILE A 96 -5.35 -8.82 -16.86
C ILE A 96 -5.37 -9.26 -18.33
N LYS A 97 -4.18 -9.43 -18.94
CA LYS A 97 -4.04 -9.90 -20.33
C LYS A 97 -4.63 -11.29 -20.51
N LYS A 98 -4.31 -12.21 -19.59
CA LYS A 98 -4.83 -13.58 -19.60
C LYS A 98 -6.36 -13.64 -19.48
N LEU A 99 -6.96 -12.79 -18.66
CA LEU A 99 -8.40 -12.74 -18.41
C LEU A 99 -9.15 -11.77 -19.33
N SER A 100 -8.44 -11.05 -20.21
CA SER A 100 -9.00 -10.02 -21.09
C SER A 100 -9.81 -8.95 -20.34
N LEU A 101 -9.31 -8.50 -19.18
CA LEU A 101 -10.00 -7.52 -18.34
C LEU A 101 -9.71 -6.08 -18.77
N ARG A 102 -10.68 -5.18 -18.62
CA ARG A 102 -10.55 -3.74 -18.95
C ARG A 102 -9.84 -2.98 -17.82
N CYS A 103 -8.54 -3.22 -17.68
CA CYS A 103 -7.73 -2.58 -16.65
C CYS A 103 -6.44 -1.96 -17.19
N PHE A 104 -6.12 -0.76 -16.73
CA PHE A 104 -4.89 -0.04 -17.05
C PHE A 104 -4.05 0.11 -15.78
N THR A 105 -2.77 -0.24 -15.86
CA THR A 105 -1.89 -0.26 -14.69
C THR A 105 -0.65 0.58 -14.89
N PHE A 106 -0.13 1.15 -13.80
CA PHE A 106 1.10 1.94 -13.82
C PHE A 106 1.83 1.89 -12.48
N VAL A 107 3.15 2.07 -12.51
CA VAL A 107 3.95 2.21 -11.28
C VAL A 107 3.86 3.65 -10.80
N CYS A 108 3.56 3.84 -9.52
CA CYS A 108 3.48 5.15 -8.90
C CYS A 108 3.88 5.11 -7.42
N ASP A 109 4.89 5.91 -7.05
CA ASP A 109 5.14 6.29 -5.67
C ASP A 109 4.26 7.48 -5.29
N ILE A 110 3.07 7.19 -4.77
CA ILE A 110 2.10 8.21 -4.37
C ILE A 110 2.57 9.12 -3.23
N SER A 111 3.70 8.80 -2.61
CA SER A 111 4.31 9.65 -1.59
C SER A 111 5.18 10.77 -2.17
N THR A 112 5.52 10.70 -3.45
CA THR A 112 6.37 11.70 -4.14
C THR A 112 5.87 12.10 -5.52
N GLN A 113 4.98 11.31 -6.14
CA GLN A 113 4.49 11.50 -7.49
C GLN A 113 2.99 11.81 -7.50
N ASN A 114 2.53 12.44 -8.59
CA ASN A 114 1.12 12.72 -8.79
C ASN A 114 0.49 11.62 -9.65
N ILE A 115 -0.56 10.98 -9.13
CA ILE A 115 -1.34 9.97 -9.86
C ILE A 115 -1.89 10.52 -11.18
N CYS A 116 -2.26 11.81 -11.21
CA CYS A 116 -2.85 12.47 -12.37
C CYS A 116 -1.87 12.62 -13.55
N ASP A 117 -0.58 12.33 -13.37
CA ASP A 117 0.39 12.28 -14.47
C ASP A 117 0.20 11.02 -15.34
N HIS A 118 -0.55 10.03 -14.85
CA HIS A 118 -0.76 8.74 -15.50
C HIS A 118 -2.22 8.47 -15.90
N VAL A 119 -3.18 9.12 -15.25
CA VAL A 119 -4.62 8.93 -15.48
C VAL A 119 -5.34 10.26 -15.36
N ASN A 120 -6.35 10.51 -16.19
CA ASN A 120 -7.11 11.75 -16.05
C ASN A 120 -8.07 11.61 -14.86
N LYS A 121 -8.20 12.68 -14.07
CA LYS A 121 -9.11 12.71 -12.91
C LYS A 121 -10.58 12.42 -13.27
N ASN A 122 -10.97 12.65 -14.52
CA ASN A 122 -12.33 12.42 -15.01
C ASN A 122 -12.52 11.00 -15.61
N ASP A 123 -11.48 10.17 -15.60
CA ASP A 123 -11.55 8.80 -16.14
C ASP A 123 -12.09 7.79 -15.10
N PHE A 124 -12.26 8.20 -13.84
CA PHE A 124 -12.77 7.37 -12.76
C PHE A 124 -13.64 8.16 -11.79
N ASP A 125 -14.64 7.50 -11.23
CA ASP A 125 -15.57 8.09 -10.26
C ASP A 125 -15.24 7.67 -8.82
N LEU A 126 -14.47 6.59 -8.66
CA LEU A 126 -14.16 5.98 -7.37
C LEU A 126 -12.65 5.79 -7.18
N CYS A 127 -12.15 6.14 -5.99
CA CYS A 127 -10.78 5.84 -5.57
C CYS A 127 -10.81 4.85 -4.39
N LEU A 128 -10.16 3.71 -4.57
CA LEU A 128 -10.03 2.65 -3.58
C LEU A 128 -8.60 2.63 -3.03
N MET A 129 -8.48 2.68 -1.70
CA MET A 129 -7.19 2.71 -1.00
C MET A 129 -7.21 1.71 0.16
N ILE A 130 -6.76 0.46 -0.06
CA ILE A 130 -6.78 -0.59 0.96
C ILE A 130 -5.37 -0.88 1.44
N PHE A 131 -5.10 -0.67 2.73
CA PHE A 131 -3.81 -0.92 3.38
C PHE A 131 -2.60 -0.18 2.76
N VAL A 132 -2.83 0.83 1.93
CA VAL A 132 -1.77 1.60 1.27
C VAL A 132 -1.27 2.75 2.15
N LEU A 133 -2.17 3.49 2.82
CA LEU A 133 -1.80 4.71 3.54
C LEU A 133 -0.93 4.42 4.77
N SER A 134 -1.11 3.26 5.41
CA SER A 134 -0.24 2.81 6.51
C SER A 134 1.17 2.43 6.05
N ALA A 135 1.40 2.21 4.75
CA ALA A 135 2.72 1.91 4.21
C ALA A 135 3.53 3.18 3.86
N ILE A 136 2.92 4.36 3.99
CA ILE A 136 3.57 5.65 3.70
C ILE A 136 4.12 6.24 5.00
N PRO A 137 5.37 6.75 5.01
CA PRO A 137 5.93 7.40 6.19
C PRO A 137 5.08 8.58 6.68
N GLU A 138 4.94 8.71 7.99
CA GLU A 138 4.17 9.80 8.65
C GLU A 138 4.57 11.19 8.15
N SER A 139 5.85 11.40 7.86
CA SER A 139 6.36 12.68 7.34
C SER A 139 5.81 13.08 5.97
N LYS A 140 5.18 12.13 5.25
CA LYS A 140 4.60 12.33 3.92
C LYS A 140 3.07 12.21 3.92
N PHE A 141 2.48 11.40 4.81
CA PHE A 141 1.03 11.22 4.91
C PHE A 141 0.62 10.74 6.29
N MET A 142 -0.48 11.26 6.84
CA MET A 142 -1.02 10.87 8.16
C MET A 142 -2.47 10.39 8.02
N ASP A 143 -2.71 9.08 8.14
CA ASP A 143 -4.07 8.49 8.03
C ASP A 143 -4.47 7.51 9.13
N TYR A 144 -3.52 6.76 9.70
CA TYR A 144 -3.78 5.85 10.83
C TYR A 144 -3.38 6.43 12.18
N ALA A 145 -4.36 6.63 13.05
CA ALA A 145 -4.12 7.11 14.41
C ALA A 145 -3.48 6.03 15.30
N SER A 146 -2.76 6.46 16.33
CA SER A 146 -2.34 5.63 17.44
C SER A 146 -3.55 4.88 18.02
N ASP A 147 -3.30 3.67 18.50
CA ASP A 147 -4.32 2.75 19.05
C ASP A 147 -5.31 2.18 18.02
N ASP A 148 -5.05 2.34 16.71
CA ASP A 148 -5.78 1.61 15.68
C ASP A 148 -5.77 0.09 15.93
N ALA A 149 -6.87 -0.59 15.61
CA ALA A 149 -7.03 -2.01 15.90
C ALA A 149 -5.99 -2.90 15.19
N ALA A 150 -5.42 -2.47 14.06
CA ALA A 150 -4.31 -3.17 13.42
C ALA A 150 -2.97 -2.88 14.12
N MET A 151 -2.77 -1.67 14.66
CA MET A 151 -1.58 -1.33 15.46
C MET A 151 -1.46 -2.24 16.68
N ASN A 152 -2.57 -2.43 17.39
CA ASN A 152 -2.63 -3.23 18.63
C ASN A 152 -2.37 -4.73 18.42
N ARG A 153 -2.27 -5.19 17.17
CA ARG A 153 -1.95 -6.60 16.82
C ARG A 153 -0.47 -6.84 16.62
N PHE A 154 0.37 -5.81 16.56
CA PHE A 154 1.83 -5.99 16.46
C PHE A 154 2.42 -6.47 17.79
N GLU A 155 3.36 -7.40 17.71
CA GLU A 155 4.13 -7.85 18.87
C GLU A 155 5.15 -6.79 19.29
N SER A 156 5.61 -6.81 20.54
CA SER A 156 6.59 -5.85 21.07
C SER A 156 7.88 -5.82 20.26
N ASP A 157 8.29 -6.97 19.71
CA ASP A 157 9.52 -7.13 18.94
C ASP A 157 9.40 -6.59 17.51
N SER A 158 8.17 -6.37 17.04
CA SER A 158 7.86 -5.72 15.76
C SER A 158 8.04 -4.20 15.82
N LYS A 159 8.14 -3.61 17.02
CA LYS A 159 8.13 -2.14 17.20
C LYS A 159 9.48 -1.50 16.83
N ILE A 160 9.49 -0.73 15.75
CA ILE A 160 10.67 -0.01 15.25
C ILE A 160 10.84 1.34 15.93
N SER A 161 9.76 2.06 16.23
CA SER A 161 9.74 3.27 17.06
C SER A 161 8.34 3.44 17.65
N GLU A 162 8.04 4.54 18.35
CA GLU A 162 6.73 4.80 18.99
C GLU A 162 5.54 4.49 18.07
N ASN A 163 5.70 4.78 16.77
CA ASN A 163 4.68 4.88 15.74
C ASN A 163 5.03 4.14 14.43
N CYS A 164 6.03 3.25 14.48
CA CYS A 164 6.57 2.58 13.29
C CYS A 164 6.82 1.10 13.63
N PHE A 165 6.32 0.20 12.80
CA PHE A 165 6.29 -1.24 13.08
C PHE A 165 6.74 -2.05 11.86
N PHE A 166 7.57 -3.07 12.07
CA PHE A 166 7.88 -4.10 11.07
C PHE A 166 6.70 -5.06 10.98
N ARG A 167 6.26 -5.33 9.76
CA ARG A 167 5.38 -6.47 9.46
C ARG A 167 6.21 -7.74 9.31
N ASN A 168 5.59 -8.89 9.57
CA ASN A 168 6.23 -10.21 9.46
C ASN A 168 6.73 -10.53 8.03
N ASP A 169 6.30 -9.75 7.04
CA ASP A 169 6.71 -9.85 5.64
C ASP A 169 7.90 -8.94 5.27
N ASN A 170 8.52 -8.29 6.27
CA ASN A 170 9.61 -7.31 6.15
C ASN A 170 9.22 -5.97 5.53
N THR A 171 7.93 -5.65 5.43
CA THR A 171 7.46 -4.30 5.10
C THR A 171 7.21 -3.47 6.38
N ILE A 172 6.92 -2.16 6.26
CA ILE A 172 6.68 -1.27 7.40
C ILE A 172 5.23 -0.77 7.43
N ALA A 173 4.70 -0.58 8.63
CA ALA A 173 3.50 0.21 8.92
C ALA A 173 3.81 1.45 9.79
N TYR A 174 3.15 2.58 9.51
CA TYR A 174 3.23 3.83 10.27
C TYR A 174 1.87 4.21 10.88
N TYR A 175 1.89 4.77 12.08
CA TYR A 175 0.74 5.30 12.84
C TYR A 175 1.08 6.69 13.39
N PHE A 176 0.12 7.54 13.73
CA PHE A 176 0.37 8.91 14.21
C PHE A 176 -0.50 9.29 15.42
N ASP A 177 -0.06 10.24 16.25
CA ASP A 177 -0.89 10.83 17.31
C ASP A 177 -1.29 12.27 16.92
N LEU A 178 -2.59 12.60 17.00
CA LEU A 178 -3.12 13.94 16.73
C LEU A 178 -2.49 15.03 17.63
N GLY A 179 -1.94 14.65 18.79
CA GLY A 179 -1.31 15.55 19.76
C GLY A 179 0.00 16.21 19.31
N LYS A 180 0.64 15.77 18.22
CA LYS A 180 1.94 16.29 17.74
C LYS A 180 1.86 17.10 16.43
N ARG A 181 0.79 17.87 16.21
CA ARG A 181 0.79 18.89 15.14
C ARG A 181 1.84 19.97 15.44
N LYS A 182 3.07 19.81 14.95
CA LYS A 182 3.94 20.99 14.74
C LYS A 182 3.29 21.81 13.63
N LYS A 183 2.76 22.96 14.01
CA LYS A 183 2.34 24.01 13.06
C LYS A 183 3.50 24.39 12.15
#